data_AF-A2BZI9-F1
#
_entry.id   AF-A2BZI9-F1
#
_cell.length_a   1.000
_cell.length_b   1.000
_cell.length_c   1.000
_cell.angle_alpha   90.00
_cell.angle_beta   90.00
_cell.angle_gamma   90.00
#
_symmetry.space_group_name_H-M   'P 1'
#
loop_
_entity.id
_entity.type
_entity.pdbx_description
1 polymer ?
#
loop_
_entity_poly.entity_id
_entity_poly.type
_entity_poly.pdbx_seq_one_letter_code
_entity_poly.pdbx_strand_id
1 'polypeptide(L)'
;MTESIENKYDFKDQLYDIHLIQFADQIVEESKVDVIKNFSGSFSDYKFYNKGDNTYQIKTKSGYEDITGFPTLNFSDKTISAIIDVQGTFDQITGLNTDSGEMFRLYNTAFARFPDADCLEYWIGNFSSGIDDERALSSSLLASAEFKERYGDNITHETYVQNLYLNVLNRKLDQGGYDYWVGNLNNGIEQPH
;
A
#
# COMPACT_ATOMS: atom_id res chain seq x y z
N MET A 1 -72.68 -14.80 -9.41
CA MET A 1 -71.53 -14.77 -8.48
C MET A 1 -70.29 -15.11 -9.27
N THR A 2 -69.51 -14.10 -9.62
CA THR A 2 -68.16 -14.26 -10.18
C THR A 2 -67.31 -13.29 -9.38
N GLU A 3 -66.62 -13.81 -8.36
CA GLU A 3 -65.65 -13.05 -7.58
C GLU A 3 -64.39 -12.89 -8.42
N SER A 4 -64.04 -11.63 -8.69
CA SER A 4 -62.76 -11.21 -9.23
C SER A 4 -61.69 -11.32 -8.15
N ILE A 5 -60.68 -12.14 -8.37
CA ILE A 5 -59.49 -12.22 -7.52
C ILE A 5 -58.61 -11.02 -7.89
N GLU A 6 -58.64 -9.97 -7.07
CA GLU A 6 -57.69 -8.86 -7.13
C GLU A 6 -56.31 -9.36 -6.72
N ASN A 7 -55.34 -9.26 -7.64
CA ASN A 7 -53.96 -9.64 -7.40
C ASN A 7 -53.29 -8.55 -6.53
N LYS A 8 -53.30 -8.76 -5.20
CA LYS A 8 -52.88 -7.77 -4.20
C LYS A 8 -51.38 -7.85 -3.86
N TYR A 9 -50.53 -7.97 -4.87
CA TYR A 9 -49.07 -7.90 -4.70
C TYR A 9 -48.51 -6.77 -5.58
N ASP A 10 -48.52 -5.56 -5.04
CA ASP A 10 -47.71 -4.44 -5.53
C ASP A 10 -46.27 -4.69 -5.07
N PHE A 11 -45.39 -5.14 -5.96
CA PHE A 11 -43.96 -5.34 -5.71
C PHE A 11 -43.21 -4.01 -5.63
N LYS A 12 -43.65 -3.13 -4.72
CA LYS A 12 -42.90 -1.97 -4.26
C LYS A 12 -42.48 -2.19 -2.82
N ASP A 13 -41.72 -3.25 -2.58
CA ASP A 13 -40.89 -3.30 -1.38
C ASP A 13 -39.81 -2.23 -1.55
N GLN A 14 -40.12 -1.01 -1.12
CA GLN A 14 -39.12 0.02 -0.91
C GLN A 14 -38.36 -0.38 0.36
N LEU A 15 -37.08 -0.71 0.21
CA LEU A 15 -36.19 -0.94 1.34
C LEU A 15 -35.99 0.40 2.05
N TYR A 16 -36.54 0.52 3.25
CA TYR A 16 -36.24 1.62 4.16
C TYR A 16 -35.04 1.21 5.04
N ASP A 17 -34.14 2.16 5.35
CA ASP A 17 -33.01 2.00 6.29
C ASP A 17 -31.82 1.12 5.82
N ILE A 18 -31.42 1.20 4.54
CA ILE A 18 -30.14 0.61 4.10
C ILE A 18 -28.98 1.51 4.55
N HIS A 19 -28.37 1.19 5.69
CA HIS A 19 -27.17 1.91 6.13
C HIS A 19 -25.88 1.35 5.53
N LEU A 20 -25.86 0.05 5.24
CA LEU A 20 -24.70 -0.68 4.72
C LEU A 20 -25.13 -1.59 3.57
N ILE A 21 -24.30 -1.67 2.55
CA ILE A 21 -24.44 -2.54 1.38
C ILE A 21 -23.27 -3.52 1.39
N GLN A 22 -23.61 -4.81 1.47
CA GLN A 22 -22.65 -5.93 1.39
C GLN A 22 -22.40 -6.29 -0.07
N PHE A 23 -21.14 -6.22 -0.48
CA PHE A 23 -20.62 -6.79 -1.72
C PHE A 23 -19.91 -8.12 -1.41
N ALA A 24 -19.47 -8.85 -2.45
CA ALA A 24 -18.77 -10.12 -2.24
C ALA A 24 -17.43 -9.94 -1.49
N ASP A 25 -16.80 -8.78 -1.65
CA ASP A 25 -15.46 -8.45 -1.20
C ASP A 25 -15.44 -7.40 -0.07
N GLN A 26 -16.46 -6.55 0.04
CA GLN A 26 -16.46 -5.41 0.99
C GLN A 26 -17.86 -5.06 1.52
N ILE A 27 -17.90 -4.31 2.61
CA ILE A 27 -19.12 -3.69 3.16
C ILE A 27 -18.95 -2.19 3.05
N VAL A 28 -19.93 -1.51 2.46
CA VAL A 28 -19.85 -0.08 2.17
C VAL A 28 -21.09 0.62 2.72
N GLU A 29 -20.91 1.80 3.30
CA GLU A 29 -22.06 2.67 3.61
C GLU A 29 -22.79 3.06 2.33
N GLU A 30 -24.12 3.01 2.34
CA GLU A 30 -24.93 3.36 1.16
C GLU A 30 -24.52 4.72 0.58
N SER A 31 -24.27 5.70 1.46
CA SER A 31 -23.85 7.06 1.08
C SER A 31 -22.50 7.15 0.35
N LYS A 32 -21.71 6.07 0.34
CA LYS A 32 -20.36 5.99 -0.23
C LYS A 32 -20.25 5.06 -1.43
N VAL A 33 -21.27 4.24 -1.73
CA VAL A 33 -21.21 3.20 -2.77
C VAL A 33 -20.82 3.75 -4.14
N ASP A 34 -21.46 4.84 -4.58
CA ASP A 34 -21.19 5.47 -5.88
C ASP A 34 -20.22 6.66 -5.79
N VAL A 35 -19.50 6.80 -4.67
CA VAL A 35 -18.59 7.93 -4.45
C VAL A 35 -17.15 7.55 -4.79
N ILE A 36 -16.62 8.19 -5.83
CA ILE A 36 -15.22 8.07 -6.25
C ILE A 36 -14.44 9.27 -5.73
N LYS A 37 -13.40 9.03 -4.93
CA LYS A 37 -12.42 10.07 -4.58
C LYS A 37 -11.35 10.14 -5.65
N ASN A 38 -11.15 11.33 -6.22
CA ASN A 38 -10.20 11.55 -7.31
C ASN A 38 -8.95 12.29 -6.81
N PHE A 39 -7.79 11.77 -7.18
CA PHE A 39 -6.48 12.29 -6.86
C PHE A 39 -5.70 12.51 -8.16
N SER A 40 -5.11 13.70 -8.32
CA SER A 40 -4.52 14.11 -9.59
C SER A 40 -3.10 13.60 -9.84
N GLY A 41 -2.40 13.12 -8.80
CA GLY A 41 -1.09 12.48 -8.93
C GLY A 41 -1.18 10.97 -9.12
N SER A 42 -0.03 10.36 -9.34
CA SER A 42 0.10 8.90 -9.38
C SER A 42 -0.03 8.33 -7.97
N PHE A 43 -0.45 7.07 -7.83
CA PHE A 43 -0.61 6.43 -6.52
C PHE A 43 0.63 6.52 -5.64
N SER A 44 1.82 6.38 -6.23
CA SER A 44 3.11 6.48 -5.54
C SER A 44 3.38 7.85 -4.92
N ASP A 45 2.70 8.90 -5.38
CA ASP A 45 2.87 10.28 -4.87
C ASP A 45 2.23 10.48 -3.49
N TYR A 46 1.35 9.55 -3.08
CA TYR A 46 0.55 9.68 -1.87
C TYR A 46 1.06 8.75 -0.76
N LYS A 47 0.85 9.20 0.48
CA LYS A 47 1.11 8.40 1.68
C LYS A 47 -0.19 8.17 2.42
N PHE A 48 -0.37 6.94 2.89
CA PHE A 48 -1.55 6.51 3.62
C PHE A 48 -1.21 6.33 5.09
N TYR A 49 -2.19 6.56 5.95
CA TYR A 49 -2.03 6.56 7.40
C TYR A 49 -3.21 5.82 8.04
N ASN A 50 -2.91 4.80 8.83
CA ASN A 50 -3.84 4.26 9.81
C ASN A 50 -3.81 5.17 11.04
N LYS A 51 -4.95 5.77 11.37
CA LYS A 51 -5.11 6.70 12.51
C LYS A 51 -5.59 6.00 13.79
N GLY A 52 -5.81 4.69 13.76
CA GLY A 52 -6.52 3.95 14.79
C GLY A 52 -8.03 4.06 14.60
N ASP A 53 -8.78 3.31 15.40
CA ASP A 53 -10.26 3.34 15.42
C ASP A 53 -10.90 3.22 14.03
N ASN A 54 -10.35 2.33 13.18
CA ASN A 54 -10.76 2.11 11.80
C ASN A 54 -10.77 3.37 10.92
N THR A 55 -9.95 4.37 11.26
CA THR A 55 -9.85 5.63 10.51
C THR A 55 -8.59 5.63 9.64
N TYR A 56 -8.78 5.89 8.35
CA TYR A 56 -7.72 5.89 7.34
C TYR A 56 -7.64 7.23 6.63
N GLN A 57 -6.42 7.75 6.48
CA GLN A 57 -6.17 9.03 5.82
C GLN A 57 -5.16 8.92 4.70
N ILE A 58 -5.36 9.74 3.68
CA ILE A 58 -4.38 9.99 2.62
C ILE A 58 -3.79 11.39 2.79
N LYS A 59 -2.46 11.51 2.69
CA LYS A 59 -1.78 12.80 2.70
C LYS A 59 -1.71 13.37 1.29
N THR A 60 -2.28 14.55 1.10
CA THR A 60 -2.26 15.33 -0.13
C THR A 60 -1.41 16.59 0.05
N LYS A 61 -1.26 17.37 -1.03
CA LYS A 61 -0.57 18.69 -0.97
C LYS A 61 -1.30 19.69 -0.06
N SER A 62 -2.61 19.51 0.12
CA SER A 62 -3.48 20.40 0.88
C SER A 62 -3.66 19.97 2.34
N GLY A 63 -3.15 18.80 2.73
CA GLY A 63 -3.30 18.28 4.09
C GLY A 63 -3.57 16.79 4.12
N TYR A 64 -4.46 16.36 5.01
CA TYR A 64 -4.91 14.97 5.13
C TYR A 64 -6.38 14.90 4.77
N GLU A 65 -6.74 13.89 3.99
CA GLU A 65 -8.12 13.60 3.62
C GLU A 65 -8.54 12.25 4.18
N ASP A 66 -9.75 12.18 4.71
CA ASP A 66 -10.36 10.92 5.16
C ASP A 66 -10.77 10.08 3.95
N ILE A 67 -10.39 8.81 3.97
CA ILE A 67 -10.71 7.80 2.95
C ILE A 67 -11.45 6.60 3.56
N THR A 68 -11.87 6.69 4.82
CA THR A 68 -12.51 5.61 5.57
C THR A 68 -13.84 5.18 4.93
N GLY A 69 -13.92 3.88 4.60
CA GLY A 69 -15.11 3.27 4.02
C GLY A 69 -15.46 3.72 2.60
N PHE A 70 -14.55 4.42 1.91
CA PHE A 70 -14.75 4.75 0.49
C PHE A 70 -14.30 3.56 -0.39
N PRO A 71 -15.17 3.03 -1.26
CA PRO A 71 -14.86 1.83 -2.04
C PRO A 71 -13.88 2.10 -3.19
N THR A 72 -13.82 3.33 -3.71
CA THR A 72 -13.01 3.65 -4.90
C THR A 72 -12.17 4.92 -4.70
N LEU A 73 -10.85 4.78 -4.87
CA LEU A 73 -9.89 5.88 -5.01
C LEU A 73 -9.28 5.84 -6.41
N ASN A 74 -9.39 6.95 -7.13
CA ASN A 74 -8.88 7.08 -8.49
C ASN A 74 -7.66 7.99 -8.52
N PHE A 75 -6.55 7.49 -9.09
CA PHE A 75 -5.28 8.19 -9.29
C PHE A 75 -5.03 8.37 -10.79
N SER A 76 -4.00 9.15 -11.15
CA SER A 76 -3.69 9.37 -12.59
C SER A 76 -3.18 8.12 -13.31
N ASP A 77 -2.64 7.15 -12.57
CA ASP A 77 -2.01 5.93 -13.07
C ASP A 77 -2.82 4.65 -12.81
N LYS A 78 -3.69 4.63 -11.78
CA LYS A 78 -4.53 3.48 -11.45
C LYS A 78 -5.76 3.83 -10.61
N THR A 79 -6.67 2.88 -10.50
CA THR A 79 -7.79 2.89 -9.56
C THR A 79 -7.59 1.77 -8.55
N ILE A 80 -7.86 2.04 -7.27
CA ILE A 80 -7.78 1.08 -6.17
C ILE A 80 -8.99 1.23 -5.23
N SER A 81 -9.18 0.27 -4.33
CA SER A 81 -10.16 0.32 -3.24
C SER A 81 -9.50 0.77 -1.94
N ALA A 82 -10.09 1.74 -1.24
CA ALA A 82 -9.58 2.10 0.10
C ALA A 82 -9.85 0.99 1.12
N ILE A 83 -10.90 0.19 0.93
CA ILE A 83 -11.29 -0.88 1.86
C ILE A 83 -10.39 -2.10 1.65
N ILE A 84 -10.23 -2.54 0.39
CA ILE A 84 -9.44 -3.75 0.09
C ILE A 84 -7.95 -3.44 0.10
N ASP A 85 -7.51 -2.42 -0.64
CA ASP A 85 -6.09 -2.20 -0.86
C ASP A 85 -5.45 -1.43 0.30
N VAL A 86 -6.08 -0.37 0.80
CA VAL A 86 -5.48 0.45 1.86
C VAL A 86 -5.72 -0.16 3.23
N GLN A 87 -6.98 -0.35 3.62
CA GLN A 87 -7.33 -0.97 4.89
C GLN A 87 -6.82 -2.41 4.95
N GLY A 88 -7.05 -3.24 3.93
CA GLY A 88 -6.56 -4.63 3.93
C GLY A 88 -5.03 -4.75 4.10
N THR A 89 -4.25 -3.82 3.52
CA THR A 89 -2.80 -3.77 3.77
C THR A 89 -2.48 -3.42 5.23
N PHE A 90 -3.20 -2.47 5.83
CA PHE A 90 -3.01 -2.12 7.24
C PHE A 90 -3.47 -3.23 8.20
N ASP A 91 -4.51 -3.98 7.85
CA ASP A 91 -5.05 -5.08 8.66
C ASP A 91 -4.05 -6.24 8.79
N GLN A 92 -3.10 -6.38 7.87
CA GLN A 92 -1.98 -7.34 7.98
C GLN A 92 -0.98 -6.96 9.08
N ILE A 93 -0.96 -5.70 9.53
CA ILE A 93 0.08 -5.19 10.44
C ILE A 93 -0.35 -5.40 11.90
N THR A 94 0.30 -6.36 12.56
CA THR A 94 -0.01 -6.74 13.95
C THR A 94 0.73 -5.89 15.00
N GLY A 95 1.71 -5.10 14.59
CA GLY A 95 2.40 -4.16 15.46
C GLY A 95 3.69 -3.62 14.87
N LEU A 96 4.20 -2.52 15.44
CA LEU A 96 5.39 -1.83 14.93
C LEU A 96 6.64 -2.75 14.93
N ASN A 97 6.86 -3.51 15.98
CA ASN A 97 8.05 -4.37 16.14
C ASN A 97 7.71 -5.85 15.90
N THR A 98 6.80 -6.11 14.96
CA THR A 98 6.47 -7.46 14.49
C THR A 98 6.99 -7.62 13.07
N ASP A 99 7.15 -8.86 12.64
CA ASP A 99 7.47 -9.24 11.25
C ASP A 99 6.65 -8.45 10.23
N SER A 100 5.33 -8.37 10.45
CA SER A 100 4.41 -7.61 9.59
C SER A 100 4.72 -6.12 9.53
N GLY A 101 5.03 -5.50 10.67
CA GLY A 101 5.39 -4.09 10.74
C GLY A 101 6.77 -3.80 10.14
N GLU A 102 7.71 -4.73 10.31
CA GLU A 102 9.05 -4.65 9.72
C GLU A 102 8.99 -4.75 8.19
N MET A 103 8.31 -5.77 7.66
CA MET A 103 8.13 -5.95 6.22
C MET A 103 7.37 -4.79 5.60
N PHE A 104 6.32 -4.28 6.24
CA PHE A 104 5.61 -3.10 5.76
C PHE A 104 6.54 -1.88 5.62
N ARG A 105 7.36 -1.60 6.65
CA ARG A 105 8.30 -0.48 6.61
C ARG A 105 9.36 -0.69 5.55
N LEU A 106 9.96 -1.88 5.49
CA LEU A 106 10.98 -2.22 4.51
C LEU A 106 10.44 -2.04 3.09
N TYR A 107 9.28 -2.61 2.79
CA TYR A 107 8.60 -2.43 1.51
C TYR A 107 8.34 -0.95 1.18
N ASN A 108 7.66 -0.21 2.07
CA ASN A 108 7.30 1.19 1.81
C ASN A 108 8.53 2.09 1.62
N THR A 109 9.62 1.76 2.30
CA THR A 109 10.88 2.48 2.23
C THR A 109 11.63 2.16 0.94
N ALA A 110 11.65 0.89 0.57
CA ALA A 110 12.46 0.39 -0.52
C ALA A 110 11.80 0.72 -1.89
N PHE A 111 10.47 0.58 -2.02
CA PHE A 111 9.73 0.98 -3.22
C PHE A 111 9.27 2.44 -3.22
N ALA A 112 9.48 3.17 -2.12
CA ALA A 112 9.00 4.54 -1.89
C ALA A 112 7.47 4.74 -2.09
N ARG A 113 6.68 3.66 -2.09
CA ARG A 113 5.23 3.65 -2.30
C ARG A 113 4.53 2.79 -1.25
N PHE A 114 3.23 3.00 -1.06
CA PHE A 114 2.43 2.12 -0.23
C PHE A 114 2.43 0.69 -0.79
N PRO A 115 2.59 -0.35 0.05
CA PRO A 115 2.60 -1.74 -0.40
C PRO A 115 1.29 -2.14 -1.07
N ASP A 116 1.38 -3.09 -1.99
CA ASP A 116 0.26 -3.89 -2.46
C ASP A 116 -0.02 -4.98 -1.42
N ALA A 117 -1.29 -5.20 -1.10
CA ALA A 117 -1.71 -6.11 -0.02
C ALA A 117 -1.18 -7.53 -0.23
N ASP A 118 -1.37 -8.11 -1.42
CA ASP A 118 -0.99 -9.51 -1.70
C ASP A 118 0.53 -9.74 -1.65
N CYS A 119 1.31 -8.81 -2.21
CA CYS A 119 2.77 -8.91 -2.16
C CYS A 119 3.29 -8.71 -0.74
N LEU A 120 2.69 -7.80 0.03
CA LEU A 120 3.06 -7.64 1.43
C LEU A 120 2.78 -8.94 2.20
N GLU A 121 1.61 -9.56 2.00
CA GLU A 121 1.26 -10.83 2.64
C GLU A 121 2.28 -11.93 2.31
N TYR A 122 2.69 -12.02 1.04
CA TYR A 122 3.75 -12.93 0.60
C TYR A 122 5.05 -12.71 1.38
N TRP A 123 5.53 -11.46 1.47
CA TRP A 123 6.78 -11.15 2.17
C TRP A 123 6.68 -11.41 3.68
N ILE A 124 5.53 -11.08 4.29
CA ILE A 124 5.27 -11.39 5.70
C ILE A 124 5.33 -12.91 5.92
N GLY A 125 4.63 -13.69 5.09
CA GLY A 125 4.59 -15.15 5.22
C GLY A 125 5.96 -15.81 5.10
N ASN A 126 6.76 -15.39 4.12
CA ASN A 126 8.10 -15.94 3.92
C ASN A 126 9.08 -15.51 5.02
N PHE A 127 9.00 -14.26 5.47
CA PHE A 127 9.83 -13.75 6.56
C PHE A 127 9.49 -14.45 7.88
N SER A 128 8.20 -14.53 8.24
CA SER A 128 7.75 -15.18 9.48
C SER A 128 7.99 -16.69 9.49
N SER A 129 8.08 -17.34 8.32
CA SER A 129 8.43 -18.76 8.22
C SER A 129 9.95 -19.02 8.21
N GLY A 130 10.77 -17.97 8.14
CA GLY A 130 12.23 -18.06 8.05
C GLY A 130 12.74 -18.54 6.69
N ILE A 131 11.87 -18.54 5.66
CA ILE A 131 12.28 -18.83 4.27
C ILE A 131 13.11 -17.68 3.72
N ASP A 132 12.64 -16.45 3.96
CA ASP A 132 13.29 -15.22 3.52
C ASP A 132 13.74 -14.40 4.75
N ASP A 133 14.82 -13.64 4.59
CA ASP A 133 15.25 -12.62 5.55
C ASP A 133 15.06 -11.20 4.96
N GLU A 134 15.44 -10.15 5.68
CA GLU A 134 15.32 -8.78 5.18
C GLU A 134 16.16 -8.55 3.90
N ARG A 135 17.25 -9.30 3.73
CA ARG A 135 18.12 -9.22 2.54
C ARG A 135 17.43 -9.78 1.31
N ALA A 136 16.60 -10.81 1.45
CA ALA A 136 15.83 -11.40 0.36
C ALA A 136 14.83 -10.38 -0.24
N LEU A 137 14.05 -9.69 0.59
CA LEU A 137 13.13 -8.63 0.13
C LEU A 137 13.91 -7.51 -0.58
N SER A 138 14.99 -7.05 0.05
CA SER A 138 15.81 -5.96 -0.50
C SER A 138 16.40 -6.36 -1.86
N SER A 139 16.99 -7.56 -1.97
CA SER A 139 17.52 -8.11 -3.22
C SER A 139 16.45 -8.24 -4.31
N SER A 140 15.24 -8.67 -3.95
CA SER A 140 14.12 -8.77 -4.89
C SER A 140 13.70 -7.40 -5.42
N LEU A 141 13.72 -6.36 -4.58
CA LEU A 141 13.49 -5.00 -5.05
C LEU A 141 14.55 -4.57 -6.06
N LEU A 142 15.83 -4.75 -5.76
CA LEU A 142 16.91 -4.33 -6.67
C LEU A 142 16.84 -5.03 -8.03
N ALA A 143 16.38 -6.28 -8.02
CA ALA A 143 16.16 -7.05 -9.24
C ALA A 143 14.90 -6.64 -10.03
N SER A 144 13.97 -5.91 -9.41
CA SER A 144 12.67 -5.57 -9.99
C SER A 144 12.77 -4.65 -11.20
N ALA A 145 11.80 -4.79 -12.11
CA ALA A 145 11.67 -3.89 -13.26
C ALA A 145 11.43 -2.44 -12.82
N GLU A 146 10.68 -2.22 -11.74
CA GLU A 146 10.40 -0.89 -11.17
C GLU A 146 11.70 -0.20 -10.71
N PHE A 147 12.60 -0.94 -10.05
CA PHE A 147 13.89 -0.40 -9.63
C PHE A 147 14.75 -0.03 -10.84
N LYS A 148 14.82 -0.90 -11.85
CA LYS A 148 15.58 -0.64 -13.09
C LYS A 148 15.03 0.55 -13.88
N GLU A 149 13.71 0.70 -13.95
CA GLU A 149 13.07 1.84 -14.60
C GLU A 149 13.36 3.15 -13.86
N ARG A 150 13.35 3.11 -12.51
CA ARG A 150 13.54 4.30 -11.68
C ARG A 150 15.00 4.73 -11.54
N TYR A 151 15.93 3.79 -11.42
CA TYR A 151 17.33 4.06 -11.09
C TYR A 151 18.32 3.69 -12.20
N GLY A 152 17.87 3.01 -13.26
CA GLY A 152 18.71 2.48 -14.33
C GLY A 152 19.23 1.07 -14.06
N ASP A 153 19.72 0.42 -15.11
CA ASP A 153 20.34 -0.90 -15.01
C ASP A 153 21.84 -0.77 -14.69
N ASN A 154 22.40 -1.70 -13.92
CA ASN A 154 23.82 -1.73 -13.52
C ASN A 154 24.33 -0.44 -12.85
N ILE A 155 23.57 0.10 -11.90
CA ILE A 155 24.04 1.25 -11.10
C ILE A 155 25.34 0.91 -10.37
N THR A 156 26.26 1.88 -10.28
CA THR A 156 27.51 1.66 -9.54
C THR A 156 27.25 1.59 -8.04
N HIS A 157 28.18 1.03 -7.26
CA HIS A 157 28.06 0.99 -5.80
C HIS A 157 27.88 2.39 -5.19
N GLU A 158 28.53 3.40 -5.76
CA GLU A 158 28.40 4.80 -5.39
C GLU A 158 26.97 5.31 -5.57
N THR A 159 26.36 5.07 -6.73
CA THR A 159 24.98 5.45 -7.03
C THR A 159 23.99 4.68 -6.16
N TYR A 160 24.25 3.39 -5.93
CA TYR A 160 23.43 2.55 -5.04
C TYR A 160 23.41 3.11 -3.60
N VAL A 161 24.56 3.40 -2.99
CA VAL A 161 24.64 3.96 -1.64
C VAL A 161 23.99 5.35 -1.57
N GLN A 162 24.18 6.20 -2.59
CA GLN A 162 23.51 7.51 -2.64
C GLN A 162 21.98 7.38 -2.66
N ASN A 163 21.44 6.49 -3.49
CA ASN A 163 20.01 6.26 -3.59
C ASN A 163 19.45 5.70 -2.28
N LEU A 164 20.18 4.83 -1.58
CA LEU A 164 19.76 4.29 -0.29
C LEU A 164 19.64 5.39 0.77
N TYR A 165 20.60 6.31 0.83
CA TYR A 165 20.53 7.44 1.75
C TYR A 165 19.33 8.36 1.49
N LEU A 166 19.03 8.63 0.23
CA LEU A 166 17.93 9.52 -0.17
C LEU A 166 16.56 8.86 0.01
N ASN A 167 16.42 7.62 -0.46
CA ASN A 167 15.11 6.97 -0.57
C ASN A 167 14.78 6.17 0.69
N VAL A 168 15.78 5.48 1.25
CA VAL A 168 15.57 4.58 2.40
C VAL A 168 15.70 5.34 3.72
N LEU A 169 16.76 6.12 3.86
CA LEU A 169 17.04 6.84 5.11
C LEU A 169 16.45 8.25 5.14
N ASN A 170 15.92 8.75 4.02
CA ASN A 170 15.38 10.10 3.84
C ASN A 170 16.29 11.18 4.45
N ARG A 171 17.61 11.03 4.29
CA ARG A 171 18.62 11.93 4.85
C ARG A 171 19.72 12.23 3.83
N LYS A 172 20.37 13.39 4.00
CA LYS A 172 21.56 13.72 3.20
C LYS A 172 22.67 12.71 3.52
N LEU A 173 23.40 12.29 2.49
CA LEU A 173 24.57 11.44 2.66
C LEU A 173 25.59 12.10 3.58
N ASP A 174 26.13 11.31 4.50
CA ASP A 174 27.31 11.67 5.27
C ASP A 174 28.52 11.02 4.61
N GLN A 175 29.59 11.79 4.41
CA GLN A 175 30.73 11.34 3.59
C GLN A 175 31.41 10.11 4.19
N GLY A 176 31.56 10.05 5.52
CA GLY A 176 32.22 8.92 6.19
C GLY A 176 31.46 7.60 6.08
N GLY A 177 30.14 7.62 6.26
CA GLY A 177 29.30 6.45 6.05
C GLY A 177 29.22 6.05 4.59
N TYR A 178 29.11 7.01 3.67
CA TYR A 178 29.18 6.75 2.24
C TYR A 178 30.47 6.03 1.84
N ASP A 179 31.64 6.55 2.26
CA ASP A 179 32.94 5.97 1.95
C ASP A 179 33.08 4.56 2.53
N TYR A 180 32.55 4.35 3.75
CA TYR A 180 32.53 3.03 4.40
C TYR A 180 31.70 2.01 3.61
N TRP A 181 30.46 2.34 3.25
CA TRP A 181 29.57 1.43 2.53
C TRP A 181 30.06 1.14 1.11
N VAL A 182 30.49 2.16 0.37
CA VAL A 182 31.09 1.99 -0.97
C VAL A 182 32.36 1.15 -0.88
N GLY A 183 33.20 1.37 0.13
CA GLY A 183 34.39 0.56 0.38
C GLY A 183 34.06 -0.91 0.62
N ASN A 184 33.05 -1.22 1.44
CA ASN A 184 32.63 -2.60 1.69
C ASN A 184 32.09 -3.29 0.43
N LEU A 185 31.29 -2.58 -0.37
CA LEU A 185 30.75 -3.09 -1.64
C LEU A 185 31.87 -3.33 -2.67
N ASN A 186 32.79 -2.38 -2.83
CA ASN A 186 33.92 -2.51 -3.75
C ASN A 186 34.89 -3.65 -3.37
N ASN A 187 35.02 -3.94 -2.08
CA ASN A 187 35.85 -5.03 -1.57
C ASN A 187 35.10 -6.38 -1.46
N GLY A 188 33.82 -6.44 -1.84
CA GLY A 188 32.99 -7.65 -1.73
C GLY A 188 32.72 -8.12 -0.31
N ILE A 189 32.91 -7.24 0.69
CA ILE A 189 32.58 -7.48 2.10
C ILE A 189 31.05 -7.43 2.29
N GLU A 190 30.39 -6.57 1.53
CA GLU A 190 28.93 -6.48 1.42
C GLU A 190 28.53 -6.60 -0.05
N GLN A 191 27.26 -6.93 -0.30
CA GLN A 191 26.66 -6.91 -1.64
C GLN A 191 25.43 -5.99 -1.66
N PRO A 192 25.08 -5.39 -2.80
CA PRO A 192 23.83 -4.65 -2.93
C PRO A 192 22.64 -5.58 -2.69
N HIS A 193 21.80 -5.19 -1.74
CA HIS A 193 20.50 -5.79 -1.42
C HIS A 193 19.58 -4.66 -0.96
#